data_AF-A0A3E0UFC8-F1
#
_entry.id   AF-A0A3E0UFC8-F1
#
_cell.length_a   1.000
_cell.length_b   1.000
_cell.length_c   1.000
_cell.angle_alpha   90.00
_cell.angle_beta   90.00
_cell.angle_gamma   90.00
#
_symmetry.space_group_name_H-M   'P 1'
#
loop_
_entity.id
_entity.type
_entity.pdbx_description
1 polymer ?
#
loop_
_entity_poly.entity_id
_entity_poly.type
_entity_poly.pdbx_seq_one_letter_code
_entity_poly.pdbx_strand_id
1 'polypeptide(L)' 'MKEKNMPSQIGNLISVVLVWALVAYIFVFGFAKIQWNGWAGGLPWLTGVVFLFGSAGFTSKWLMSKSRD' A
#
# COMPACT_ATOMS: atom_id res chain seq x y z
N MET A 1 -19.84 2.91 30.35
CA MET A 1 -19.56 2.35 29.01
C MET A 1 -19.35 3.51 28.05
N LYS A 2 -18.12 3.77 27.59
CA LYS A 2 -17.82 4.82 26.60
C LYS A 2 -17.52 4.15 25.27
N GLU A 3 -18.56 3.93 24.49
CA GLU A 3 -18.44 3.59 23.08
C GLU A 3 -18.14 4.90 22.34
N LYS A 4 -16.86 5.16 22.08
CA LYS A 4 -16.43 6.33 21.29
C LYS A 4 -16.14 5.88 19.87
N ASN A 5 -17.04 6.26 18.95
CA ASN A 5 -16.72 6.71 17.59
C ASN A 5 -15.42 6.15 16.95
N MET A 6 -15.40 4.88 16.52
CA MET A 6 -14.38 4.39 15.58
C MET A 6 -14.84 4.12 14.12
N PRO A 7 -15.95 4.69 13.57
CA PRO A 7 -16.28 4.45 12.16
C PRO A 7 -15.32 5.18 11.20
N SER A 8 -14.84 6.37 11.56
CA SER A 8 -13.98 7.20 10.70
C SER A 8 -12.58 6.60 10.51
N GLN A 9 -12.06 5.91 11.52
CA GLN A 9 -10.72 5.35 11.50
C GLN A 9 -10.65 4.08 10.66
N ILE A 10 -11.67 3.23 10.75
CA ILE A 10 -11.84 2.05 9.90
C ILE A 10 -12.08 2.48 8.45
N GLY A 11 -12.90 3.51 8.22
CA GLY A 11 -13.10 4.07 6.87
C GLY A 11 -11.82 4.60 6.25
N ASN A 12 -10.98 5.30 7.03
CA ASN A 12 -9.70 5.81 6.55
C ASN A 12 -8.69 4.67 6.27
N LEU A 13 -8.69 3.63 7.10
CA LEU A 13 -7.87 2.43 6.88
C LEU A 13 -8.27 1.70 5.58
N ILE A 14 -9.58 1.51 5.37
CA ILE A 14 -10.12 0.88 4.15
C ILE A 14 -9.78 1.71 2.92
N SER A 15 -9.90 3.04 2.99
CA SER A 15 -9.53 3.94 1.88
C SER A 15 -8.06 3.80 1.53
N VAL A 16 -7.18 3.75 2.53
CA VAL A 16 -5.74 3.56 2.33
C VAL A 16 -5.45 2.19 1.72
N VAL A 17 -6.06 1.12 2.23
CA VAL A 17 -5.91 -0.23 1.67
C VAL A 17 -6.38 -0.29 0.22
N LEU A 18 -7.50 0.35 -0.12
CA LEU A 18 -8.01 0.42 -1.50
C LEU A 18 -7.06 1.17 -2.44
N VAL A 19 -6.50 2.30 -2.00
CA VAL A 19 -5.51 3.05 -2.80
C VAL A 19 -4.27 2.19 -3.04
N TRP A 20 -3.73 1.55 -2.00
CA TRP A 20 -2.56 0.68 -2.12
C TRP A 20 -2.85 -0.56 -2.97
N ALA A 21 -4.05 -1.13 -2.90
CA ALA A 21 -4.48 -2.24 -3.77
C ALA A 21 -4.55 -1.82 -5.24
N LEU A 22 -5.05 -0.61 -5.53
CA LEU A 22 -5.08 -0.06 -6.88
C LEU A 22 -3.67 0.19 -7.43
N VAL A 23 -2.79 0.79 -6.62
CA VAL A 23 -1.38 1.03 -7.01
C VAL A 23 -0.67 -0.31 -7.26
N ALA A 24 -0.85 -1.29 -6.38
CA ALA A 24 -0.29 -2.64 -6.56
C ALA A 24 -0.82 -3.30 -7.83
N TYR A 25 -2.11 -3.17 -8.13
CA TYR A 25 -2.70 -3.69 -9.36
C TYR A 25 -2.07 -3.07 -10.61
N ILE A 26 -1.95 -1.74 -10.65
CA ILE A 26 -1.32 -1.02 -11.77
C ILE A 26 0.17 -1.42 -11.89
N PHE A 27 0.87 -1.59 -10.76
CA PHE A 27 2.27 -1.97 -10.76
C PHE A 27 2.47 -3.41 -11.28
N VAL A 28 1.66 -4.37 -10.84
CA VAL A 28 1.75 -5.77 -11.26
C VAL A 28 1.31 -5.94 -12.72
N PHE A 29 0.16 -5.39 -13.12
CA PHE A 29 -0.33 -5.50 -14.50
C PHE A 29 0.44 -4.64 -15.50
N GLY A 30 0.86 -3.43 -15.08
CA GLY A 30 1.68 -2.53 -15.89
C GLY A 30 3.05 -3.12 -16.17
N PHE A 31 3.71 -3.71 -15.16
CA PHE A 31 4.98 -4.39 -15.35
C PHE A 31 4.84 -5.73 -16.09
N ALA A 32 3.75 -6.47 -15.92
CA ALA A 32 3.51 -7.71 -16.69
C ALA A 32 3.33 -7.47 -18.20
N LYS A 33 2.88 -6.27 -18.60
CA LYS A 33 2.76 -5.86 -20.00
C LYS A 33 4.07 -5.41 -20.63
N ILE A 34 5.11 -5.15 -19.84
CA ILE A 34 6.44 -4.79 -20.33
C ILE A 34 7.16 -6.09 -20.71
N GLN A 35 7.59 -6.22 -21.97
CA GLN A 35 8.45 -7.34 -22.39
C GLN A 35 9.82 -7.18 -21.72
N TRP A 36 10.01 -7.85 -20.59
CA TRP A 36 11.29 -7.88 -19.91
C TRP A 36 12.22 -8.86 -20.63
N ASN A 37 13.21 -8.32 -21.34
CA ASN A 37 14.35 -9.10 -21.80
C ASN A 37 15.26 -9.43 -20.60
N GLY A 38 14.85 -10.41 -19.79
CA GLY A 38 15.65 -11.00 -18.71
C GLY A 38 15.63 -10.26 -17.37
N TRP A 39 16.65 -10.54 -16.56
CA TRP A 39 16.79 -10.08 -15.15
C TRP A 39 16.85 -8.56 -14.97
N ALA A 40 17.14 -7.81 -16.03
CA ALA A 40 17.11 -6.34 -16.04
C ALA A 40 15.73 -5.78 -15.65
N GLY A 41 14.69 -6.61 -15.76
CA GLY A 41 13.33 -6.25 -15.40
C GLY A 41 12.78 -6.69 -14.07
N GLY A 42 13.22 -7.87 -13.63
CA GLY A 42 12.80 -8.41 -12.34
C GLY A 42 13.30 -7.57 -11.17
N LEU A 43 14.50 -6.99 -11.28
CA LEU A 43 15.14 -6.19 -10.22
C LEU A 43 14.42 -4.86 -9.95
N PRO A 44 14.12 -4.03 -10.97
CA PRO A 44 13.29 -2.83 -10.77
C PRO A 44 11.88 -3.15 -10.27
N TRP A 45 11.28 -4.24 -10.77
CA TRP A 45 9.98 -4.70 -10.29
C TRP A 45 10.00 -5.07 -8.80
N LEU A 46 10.93 -5.92 -8.37
CA LEU A 46 11.09 -6.32 -6.97
C LEU A 46 11.35 -5.12 -6.06
N THR A 47 12.22 -4.21 -6.50
CA THR A 47 12.53 -2.99 -5.74
C THR A 47 11.30 -2.11 -5.60
N GLY A 48 10.51 -1.97 -6.67
CA GLY A 48 9.24 -1.28 -6.66
C GLY A 48 8.23 -1.91 -5.70
N VAL A 49 8.10 -3.23 -5.69
CA VAL A 49 7.22 -3.97 -4.77
C VAL A 49 7.65 -3.77 -3.31
N VAL A 50 8.94 -3.90 -2.99
CA VAL A 50 9.45 -3.70 -1.62
C VAL A 50 9.20 -2.26 -1.16
N PHE A 51 9.40 -1.27 -2.03
CA PHE A 51 9.15 0.13 -1.71
C PHE A 51 7.65 0.43 -1.50
N LEU A 52 6.79 -0.21 -2.30
CA LEU A 52 5.32 -0.18 -2.18
C LEU A 52 4.87 -0.71 -0.82
N PHE A 53 5.33 -1.92 -0.45
CA PHE A 53 4.99 -2.53 0.84
C PHE A 53 5.55 -1.73 2.02
N GLY A 54 6.77 -1.21 1.91
CA GLY A 54 7.38 -0.36 2.93
C GLY A 54 6.57 0.92 3.16
N SER A 55 6.14 1.57 2.08
CA SER A 55 5.35 2.80 2.13
C SER A 55 3.92 2.56 2.64
N ALA A 56 3.30 1.44 2.28
CA ALA A 56 2.00 1.02 2.82
C ALA A 56 2.08 0.73 4.33
N GLY A 57 3.14 0.04 4.77
CA GLY A 57 3.41 -0.24 6.17
C GLY A 57 3.69 1.03 6.97
N PHE A 58 4.47 1.96 6.41
CA PHE A 58 4.73 3.27 7.01
C PHE A 58 3.44 4.09 7.16
N THR A 59 2.62 4.16 6.11
CA THR A 59 1.33 4.86 6.12
C THR A 59 0.39 4.26 7.17
N SER A 60 0.34 2.93 7.26
CA SER A 60 -0.49 2.21 8.24
C SER A 60 -0.01 2.49 9.67
N LYS A 61 1.31 2.44 9.92
CA LYS A 61 1.89 2.75 11.23
C LYS A 61 1.70 4.22 11.62
N TRP A 62 1.82 5.13 10.67
CA TRP A 62 1.58 6.57 10.88
C TRP A 62 0.12 6.87 11.23
N LEU A 63 -0.84 6.25 10.54
CA LEU A 63 -2.27 6.36 10.86
C LEU A 63 -2.60 5.77 12.23
N MET A 64 -1.96 4.67 12.62
CA MET A 64 -2.12 4.07 13.94
C MET A 64 -1.51 4.94 15.06
N SER A 65 -0.41 5.64 14.79
CA SER A 65 0.19 6.59 15.74
C SER A 65 -0.68 7.81 15.96
N LYS A 66 -1.34 8.30 14.89
CA LYS A 66 -2.23 9.47 14.94
C LYS A 66 -3.52 9.23 15.72
N SER A 67 -3.86 7.98 16.05
CA SER A 67 -5.04 7.64 16.84
C SER A 67 -4.79 7.54 18.35
N ARG A 68 -3.55 7.78 18.79
CA ARG A 68 -3.17 7.72 20.20
C ARG A 68 -3.08 9.10 20.87
N ASP A 69 -3.15 10.18 20.10
CA ASP A 69 -3.34 11.55 20.59
C ASP A 69 -4.81 11.96 20.42
#